data_AF-A0A379AD17-F1
#
_entry.id   AF-A0A379AD17-F1
#
_cell.length_a   1.000
_cell.length_b   1.000
_cell.length_c   1.000
_cell.angle_alpha   90.00
_cell.angle_beta   90.00
_cell.angle_gamma   90.00
#
_symmetry.space_group_name_H-M   'P 1'
#
loop_
_entity.id
_entity.type
_entity.pdbx_description
1 polymer ?
#
loop_
_entity_poly.entity_id
_entity_poly.type
_entity_poly.pdbx_seq_one_letter_code
_entity_poly.pdbx_strand_id
1 'polypeptide(L)'
;MLLPWLIIIPFVGGLICWLTERLGAKVPRWIALITMGLTLALSLQLWLQGGYSLTQAAGIPQWQSSFSVPWIPRFGISFHLAIDGLSLLMVVLTGLLGLMAVLCSWNEISKYQGFFHLNLMWILGGVIGVFLSIDLFLFFFFWEMMLVPMYFLIALWGHKASDGKNPYFRRDQILHLHPGLRSGDADCDSGPGVCPLQCDWRLDIQL
;
A
#
# COMPACT_ATOMS: atom_id res chain seq x y z
N MET A 1 24.81 -13.65 -0.86
CA MET A 1 24.15 -14.20 0.35
C MET A 1 23.27 -13.19 1.11
N LEU A 2 23.17 -11.92 0.68
CA LEU A 2 22.35 -10.90 1.36
C LEU A 2 20.89 -10.85 0.87
N LEU A 3 20.58 -11.43 -0.29
CA LEU A 3 19.27 -11.35 -0.94
C LEU A 3 18.10 -11.86 -0.07
N PRO A 4 18.20 -13.02 0.62
CA PRO A 4 17.10 -13.47 1.47
C PRO A 4 16.82 -12.50 2.63
N TRP A 5 17.84 -11.81 3.14
CA TRP A 5 17.69 -10.87 4.25
C TRP A 5 16.87 -9.64 3.88
N LEU A 6 16.95 -9.17 2.62
CA LEU A 6 16.13 -8.06 2.14
C LEU A 6 14.62 -8.37 2.21
N ILE A 7 14.25 -9.65 2.07
CA ILE A 7 12.86 -10.10 2.16
C ILE A 7 12.52 -10.39 3.63
N ILE A 8 13.37 -11.14 4.34
CA ILE A 8 13.09 -11.59 5.72
C ILE A 8 12.93 -10.41 6.68
N ILE A 9 13.73 -9.34 6.55
CA ILE A 9 13.69 -8.19 7.46
C ILE A 9 12.31 -7.51 7.49
N PRO A 10 11.70 -7.11 6.35
CA PRO A 10 10.36 -6.53 6.38
C PRO A 10 9.29 -7.53 6.87
N PHE A 11 9.37 -8.82 6.51
CA PHE A 11 8.38 -9.81 7.00
C PHE A 11 8.44 -9.99 8.53
N VAL A 12 9.66 -10.18 9.06
CA VAL A 12 9.90 -10.30 10.50
C VAL A 12 9.59 -8.98 11.20
N GLY A 13 9.96 -7.84 10.61
CA GLY A 13 9.64 -6.51 11.11
C GLY A 13 8.15 -6.29 11.30
N GLY A 14 7.34 -6.67 10.31
CA GLY A 14 5.88 -6.63 10.40
C GLY A 14 5.33 -7.51 11.53
N LEU A 15 5.87 -8.73 11.70
CA LEU A 15 5.45 -9.64 12.76
C LEU A 15 5.81 -9.13 14.15
N ILE A 16 7.00 -8.53 14.31
CA ILE A 16 7.43 -7.88 15.54
C ILE A 16 6.54 -6.66 15.85
N CYS A 17 6.19 -5.84 14.85
CA CYS A 17 5.26 -4.71 15.02
C CYS A 17 3.90 -5.15 15.59
N TRP A 18 3.36 -6.28 15.13
CA TRP A 18 2.10 -6.82 15.63
C TRP A 18 2.21 -7.36 17.06
N LEU A 19 3.29 -8.08 17.38
CA LEU A 19 3.46 -8.65 18.72
C LEU A 19 3.72 -7.58 19.78
N THR A 20 4.47 -6.54 19.41
CA THR A 20 4.85 -5.43 20.31
C THR A 20 3.75 -4.39 20.51
N GLU A 21 2.67 -4.45 19.73
CA GLU A 21 1.47 -3.64 19.96
C GLU A 21 0.91 -3.81 21.38
N ARG A 22 1.01 -5.03 21.93
CA ARG A 22 0.57 -5.33 23.30
C ARG A 22 1.42 -4.66 24.38
N LEU A 23 2.67 -4.32 24.06
CA LEU A 23 3.63 -3.73 25.01
C LEU A 23 3.52 -2.20 25.08
N GLY A 24 2.97 -1.57 24.04
CA GLY A 24 2.69 -0.15 24.06
C GLY A 24 2.34 0.41 22.69
N ALA A 25 1.39 1.34 22.65
CA ALA A 25 0.88 1.90 21.40
C ALA A 25 1.95 2.61 20.56
N LYS A 26 3.04 3.11 21.15
CA LYS A 26 4.10 3.84 20.43
C LYS A 26 5.19 2.94 19.85
N VAL A 27 5.32 1.70 20.34
CA VAL A 27 6.45 0.80 20.03
C VAL A 27 6.44 0.30 18.58
N PRO A 28 5.28 -0.08 17.97
CA PRO A 28 5.25 -0.57 16.58
C PRO A 28 5.80 0.42 15.55
N ARG A 29 5.60 1.72 15.78
CA ARG A 29 6.06 2.79 14.88
C ARG A 29 7.58 2.84 14.80
N TRP A 30 8.24 2.77 15.96
CA TRP A 30 9.69 2.77 16.05
C TRP A 30 10.29 1.52 15.42
N ILE A 31 9.65 0.36 15.62
CA ILE A 31 10.11 -0.89 15.01
C ILE A 31 9.99 -0.81 13.49
N ALA A 32 8.84 -0.35 12.96
CA ALA A 32 8.65 -0.19 11.52
C ALA A 32 9.71 0.76 10.91
N LEU A 33 10.04 1.85 11.61
CA LEU A 33 11.06 2.79 11.17
C LEU A 33 12.47 2.18 11.19
N ILE A 34 12.80 1.45 12.25
CA ILE A 34 14.08 0.73 12.37
C ILE A 34 14.19 -0.32 11.25
N THR A 35 13.16 -1.14 11.05
CA THR A 35 13.19 -2.21 10.04
C THR A 35 13.29 -1.66 8.63
N MET A 36 12.58 -0.57 8.31
CA MET A 36 12.72 0.10 7.01
C MET A 36 14.09 0.75 6.84
N GLY A 37 14.64 1.35 7.90
CA GLY A 37 16.01 1.87 7.92
C GLY A 37 17.03 0.77 7.65
N LEU A 38 16.88 -0.41 8.25
CA LEU A 38 17.75 -1.57 7.99
C LEU A 38 17.62 -2.06 6.55
N THR A 39 16.40 -2.21 6.02
CA THR A 39 16.18 -2.62 4.63
C THR A 39 16.81 -1.64 3.65
N LEU A 40 16.64 -0.33 3.89
CA LEU A 40 17.25 0.72 3.08
C LEU A 40 18.78 0.69 3.19
N ALA A 41 19.33 0.54 4.40
CA ALA A 41 20.78 0.43 4.61
C ALA A 41 21.38 -0.78 3.90
N LEU A 42 20.72 -1.94 3.95
CA LEU A 42 21.14 -3.14 3.21
C LEU A 42 21.07 -2.94 1.70
N SER A 43 20.03 -2.28 1.19
CA SER A 43 19.93 -1.95 -0.24
C SER A 43 21.04 -0.99 -0.68
N LEU A 44 21.40 0.00 0.15
CA LEU A 44 22.51 0.92 -0.10
C LEU A 44 23.87 0.22 0.02
N GLN A 45 24.01 -0.73 0.94
CA GLN A 45 25.22 -1.54 1.05
C GLN A 45 25.43 -2.41 -0.19
N LEU A 46 24.38 -3.07 -0.68
CA LEU A 46 24.41 -3.76 -1.96
C LEU A 46 24.73 -2.79 -3.09
N TRP A 47 24.21 -1.56 -3.01
CA TRP A 47 24.52 -0.54 -3.98
C TRP A 47 26.01 -0.20 -3.99
N LEU A 48 26.62 0.11 -2.85
CA LEU A 48 28.04 0.45 -2.78
C LEU A 48 28.98 -0.71 -3.18
N GLN A 49 28.55 -1.95 -3.00
CA GLN A 49 29.31 -3.15 -3.42
C GLN A 49 29.17 -3.44 -4.92
N GLY A 50 28.11 -2.96 -5.57
CA GLY A 50 27.91 -3.06 -7.00
C GLY A 50 28.93 -2.20 -7.73
N GLY A 51 29.89 -2.83 -8.42
CA GLY A 51 30.82 -2.11 -9.29
C GLY A 51 30.08 -1.53 -10.50
N TYR A 52 29.57 -0.29 -10.40
CA TYR A 52 28.94 0.44 -11.50
C TYR A 52 29.98 0.91 -12.53
N SER A 53 30.56 -0.04 -13.25
CA SER A 53 31.27 0.29 -14.47
C SER A 53 30.24 0.40 -15.59
N LEU A 54 30.10 1.59 -16.18
CA LEU A 54 29.33 1.85 -17.41
C LEU A 54 29.92 1.12 -18.64
N THR A 55 30.97 0.32 -18.46
CA THR A 55 31.78 -0.25 -19.53
C THR A 55 32.05 -1.72 -19.28
N GLN A 56 31.05 -2.58 -19.49
CA GLN A 56 31.33 -4.00 -19.74
C GLN A 56 30.23 -4.61 -20.60
N ALA A 57 30.46 -4.57 -21.92
CA ALA A 57 29.76 -5.38 -22.89
C ALA A 57 30.25 -6.84 -22.79
N ALA A 58 29.84 -7.54 -21.75
CA ALA A 58 29.84 -8.99 -21.76
C ALA A 58 28.39 -9.41 -21.98
N GLY A 59 28.07 -9.98 -23.16
CA GLY A 59 26.73 -10.42 -23.55
C GLY A 59 26.19 -11.62 -22.76
N ILE A 60 26.47 -11.68 -21.46
CA ILE A 60 26.07 -12.71 -20.51
C ILE A 60 25.20 -12.02 -19.45
N PRO A 61 24.07 -12.60 -19.02
CA PRO A 61 23.28 -12.03 -17.92
C PRO A 61 24.13 -11.99 -16.65
N GLN A 62 24.71 -10.82 -16.35
CA GLN A 62 25.59 -10.62 -15.21
C GLN A 62 24.77 -10.10 -14.03
N TRP A 63 24.31 -11.01 -13.20
CA TRP A 63 23.71 -10.67 -11.90
C TRP A 63 24.83 -10.25 -10.93
N GLN A 64 24.64 -9.16 -10.20
CA GLN A 64 25.62 -8.73 -9.19
C GLN A 64 25.70 -9.74 -8.03
N SER A 65 24.57 -10.38 -7.73
CA SER A 65 24.47 -11.47 -6.76
C SER A 65 23.31 -12.37 -7.16
N SER A 66 23.52 -13.68 -7.04
CA SER A 66 22.46 -14.69 -7.17
C SER A 66 22.43 -15.60 -5.94
N PHE A 67 21.25 -16.08 -5.62
CA PHE A 67 21.00 -17.05 -4.57
C PHE A 67 19.98 -18.04 -5.09
N SER A 68 20.37 -19.29 -5.24
CA SER A 68 19.50 -20.37 -5.71
C SER A 68 19.48 -21.50 -4.68
N VAL A 69 18.29 -21.88 -4.25
CA VAL A 69 18.06 -23.05 -3.39
C VAL A 69 16.95 -23.89 -4.02
N PRO A 70 17.12 -25.21 -4.20
CA PRO A 70 16.06 -26.05 -4.72
C PRO A 70 14.86 -26.06 -3.76
N TRP A 71 13.67 -25.70 -4.25
CA TRP A 71 12.45 -25.67 -3.44
C TRP A 71 11.54 -26.85 -3.74
N ILE A 72 11.16 -27.04 -5.01
CA ILE A 72 10.34 -28.16 -5.47
C ILE A 72 10.99 -28.78 -6.72
N PRO A 73 11.93 -29.73 -6.53
CA PRO A 73 12.69 -30.33 -7.63
C PRO A 73 11.82 -31.02 -8.67
N ARG A 74 10.64 -31.54 -8.27
CA ARG A 74 9.69 -32.23 -9.16
C ARG A 74 9.16 -31.34 -10.29
N PHE A 75 9.02 -30.05 -10.03
CA PHE A 75 8.53 -29.07 -11.02
C PHE A 75 9.65 -28.20 -11.59
N GLY A 76 10.92 -28.50 -11.25
CA GLY A 76 12.05 -27.64 -11.60
C GLY A 76 12.02 -26.27 -10.93
N ILE A 77 11.24 -26.11 -9.86
CA ILE A 77 11.08 -24.82 -9.17
C ILE A 77 12.20 -24.70 -8.13
N SER A 78 13.04 -23.69 -8.32
CA SER A 78 13.99 -23.21 -7.33
C SER A 78 13.48 -21.96 -6.63
N PHE A 79 14.11 -21.64 -5.51
CA PHE A 79 14.07 -20.34 -4.90
C PHE A 79 15.25 -19.55 -5.45
N HIS A 80 15.10 -19.02 -6.67
CA HIS A 80 16.13 -18.25 -7.36
C HIS A 80 15.87 -16.75 -7.21
N LEU A 81 16.71 -16.12 -6.38
CA LEU A 81 16.79 -14.67 -6.23
C LEU A 81 18.03 -14.18 -6.97
N ALA A 82 17.87 -13.12 -7.76
CA ALA A 82 18.98 -12.44 -8.39
C ALA A 82 18.78 -10.94 -8.35
N ILE A 83 19.88 -10.20 -8.38
CA ILE A 83 19.84 -8.74 -8.39
C ILE A 83 20.60 -8.21 -9.60
N ASP A 84 19.94 -7.30 -10.31
CA ASP A 84 20.46 -6.51 -11.41
C ASP A 84 20.41 -5.01 -11.06
N GLY A 85 21.05 -4.15 -11.85
CA GLY A 85 21.06 -2.71 -11.65
C GLY A 85 19.65 -2.10 -11.61
N LEU A 86 18.71 -2.61 -12.43
CA LEU A 86 17.32 -2.16 -12.42
C LEU A 86 16.57 -2.62 -11.17
N SER A 87 16.68 -3.90 -10.79
CA SER A 87 16.05 -4.41 -9.56
C SER A 87 16.58 -3.68 -8.33
N LEU A 88 17.89 -3.41 -8.27
CA LEU A 88 18.49 -2.68 -7.17
C LEU A 88 17.92 -1.25 -7.05
N LEU A 89 17.76 -0.53 -8.16
CA LEU A 89 17.15 0.79 -8.17
C LEU A 89 15.72 0.74 -7.59
N MET A 90 14.92 -0.23 -8.02
CA MET A 90 13.54 -0.42 -7.55
C MET A 90 13.47 -0.80 -6.07
N VAL A 91 14.40 -1.61 -5.58
CA VAL A 91 14.50 -1.98 -4.16
C VAL A 91 14.84 -0.77 -3.29
N VAL A 92 15.82 0.05 -3.71
CA VAL A 92 16.19 1.29 -2.98
C VAL A 92 14.99 2.25 -2.95
N LEU A 93 14.29 2.42 -4.08
CA LEU A 93 13.08 3.25 -4.16
C LEU A 93 11.98 2.72 -3.22
N THR A 94 11.75 1.42 -3.21
CA THR A 94 10.76 0.77 -2.32
C THR A 94 11.11 0.98 -0.86
N GLY A 95 12.39 0.87 -0.50
CA GLY A 95 12.89 1.17 0.84
C GLY A 95 12.64 2.62 1.26
N LEU A 96 12.94 3.58 0.37
CA LEU A 96 12.72 5.01 0.60
C LEU A 96 11.22 5.32 0.75
N LEU A 97 10.39 4.81 -0.15
CA LEU A 97 8.93 4.98 -0.10
C LEU A 97 8.34 4.35 1.16
N GLY A 98 8.83 3.19 1.59
CA GLY A 98 8.38 2.57 2.82
C GLY A 98 8.75 3.39 4.07
N LEU A 99 9.93 4.02 4.09
CA LEU A 99 10.29 4.96 5.17
C LEU A 99 9.34 6.16 5.21
N MET A 100 9.05 6.74 4.04
CA MET A 100 8.12 7.86 3.92
C MET A 100 6.69 7.47 4.28
N ALA A 101 6.24 6.26 3.93
CA ALA A 101 4.93 5.75 4.29
C ALA A 101 4.77 5.61 5.81
N VAL A 102 5.80 5.11 6.51
CA VAL A 102 5.80 5.03 7.98
C VAL A 102 5.74 6.44 8.59
N LEU A 103 6.53 7.38 8.09
CA LEU A 103 6.53 8.78 8.58
C LEU A 103 5.20 9.50 8.35
N CYS A 104 4.58 9.32 7.17
CA CYS A 104 3.28 9.91 6.85
C CYS A 104 2.18 9.40 7.78
N SER A 105 2.22 8.10 8.13
CA SER A 105 1.22 7.47 9.00
C SER A 105 1.34 7.85 10.49
N TRP A 106 2.34 8.65 10.87
CA TRP A 106 2.71 8.89 12.26
C TRP A 106 1.60 9.56 13.09
N ASN A 107 0.80 10.44 12.49
CA ASN A 107 -0.24 11.17 13.22
C ASN A 107 -1.65 10.63 13.00
N GLU A 108 -1.84 9.75 12.01
CA GLU A 108 -3.18 9.35 11.54
C GLU A 108 -3.77 8.16 12.32
N ILE A 109 -2.92 7.27 12.84
CA ILE A 109 -3.39 5.95 13.30
C ILE A 109 -3.59 5.93 14.81
N SER A 110 -4.86 5.91 15.23
CA SER A 110 -5.27 5.81 16.63
C SER A 110 -5.67 4.39 17.07
N LYS A 111 -6.04 3.51 16.13
CA LYS A 111 -6.54 2.15 16.42
C LYS A 111 -5.73 1.09 15.66
N TYR A 112 -5.39 -0.01 16.34
CA TYR A 112 -4.66 -1.17 15.81
C TYR A 112 -3.38 -0.85 15.01
N GLN A 113 -2.46 -0.09 15.62
CA GLN A 113 -1.23 0.35 14.96
C GLN A 113 -0.30 -0.80 14.58
N GLY A 114 -0.27 -1.88 15.38
CA GLY A 114 0.54 -3.05 15.08
C GLY A 114 0.08 -3.76 13.82
N PHE A 115 -1.23 -3.96 13.68
CA PHE A 115 -1.81 -4.59 12.50
C PHE A 115 -1.64 -3.72 11.23
N PHE A 116 -1.77 -2.39 11.33
CA PHE A 116 -1.48 -1.50 10.20
C PHE A 116 -0.03 -1.63 9.72
N HIS A 117 0.94 -1.50 10.62
CA HIS A 117 2.35 -1.57 10.25
C HIS A 117 2.76 -2.97 9.78
N LEU A 118 2.15 -4.04 10.31
CA LEU A 118 2.35 -5.39 9.80
C LEU A 118 1.97 -5.50 8.32
N ASN A 119 0.75 -5.06 7.97
CA ASN A 119 0.28 -5.12 6.59
C ASN A 119 1.16 -4.26 5.67
N LEU A 120 1.52 -3.05 6.11
CA LEU A 120 2.42 -2.17 5.35
C LEU A 120 3.77 -2.83 5.07
N MET A 121 4.40 -3.45 6.09
CA MET A 121 5.69 -4.12 5.93
C MET A 121 5.60 -5.35 5.01
N TRP A 122 4.51 -6.11 5.06
CA TRP A 122 4.32 -7.26 4.19
C TRP A 122 4.13 -6.87 2.73
N ILE A 123 3.45 -5.75 2.45
CA ILE A 123 3.37 -5.19 1.08
C ILE A 123 4.76 -4.83 0.58
N LEU A 124 5.53 -4.06 1.38
CA LEU A 124 6.89 -3.64 1.01
C LEU A 124 7.83 -4.84 0.82
N GLY A 125 7.78 -5.83 1.72
CA GLY A 125 8.56 -7.06 1.61
C GLY A 125 8.18 -7.92 0.41
N GLY A 126 6.88 -7.99 0.09
CA GLY A 126 6.38 -8.67 -1.11
C GLY A 126 6.86 -7.97 -2.40
N VAL A 127 6.75 -6.64 -2.49
CA VAL A 127 7.24 -5.86 -3.64
C VAL A 127 8.75 -6.05 -3.83
N ILE A 128 9.54 -6.05 -2.75
CA ILE A 128 10.97 -6.37 -2.81
C ILE A 128 11.17 -7.80 -3.36
N GLY A 129 10.42 -8.78 -2.85
CA GLY A 129 10.45 -10.16 -3.36
C GLY A 129 10.14 -10.28 -4.85
N VAL A 130 9.15 -9.52 -5.34
CA VAL A 130 8.80 -9.45 -6.77
C VAL A 130 9.98 -8.98 -7.62
N PHE A 131 10.72 -7.96 -7.19
CA PHE A 131 11.87 -7.43 -7.93
C PHE A 131 13.13 -8.31 -7.89
N LEU A 132 13.27 -9.15 -6.84
CA LEU A 132 14.41 -10.05 -6.69
C LEU A 132 14.18 -11.43 -7.34
N SER A 133 12.93 -11.81 -7.60
CA SER A 133 12.60 -13.16 -8.08
C SER A 133 12.90 -13.32 -9.57
N ILE A 134 13.75 -14.30 -9.92
CA ILE A 134 13.97 -14.72 -11.33
C ILE A 134 12.97 -15.79 -11.75
N ASP A 135 12.64 -16.70 -10.84
CA ASP A 135 11.75 -17.82 -11.15
C ASP A 135 10.30 -17.32 -11.25
N LEU A 136 9.63 -17.59 -12.37
CA LEU A 136 8.26 -17.13 -12.64
C LEU A 136 7.26 -17.56 -11.55
N PHE A 137 7.45 -18.76 -10.98
CA PHE A 137 6.61 -19.25 -9.89
C PHE A 137 6.81 -18.42 -8.61
N LEU A 138 8.06 -18.12 -8.26
CA LEU A 138 8.38 -17.32 -7.08
C LEU A 138 7.90 -15.87 -7.24
N PHE A 139 8.07 -15.30 -8.45
CA PHE A 139 7.53 -14.00 -8.82
C PHE A 139 6.02 -13.94 -8.62
N PHE A 140 5.27 -14.90 -9.18
CA PHE A 140 3.82 -14.98 -9.03
C PHE A 140 3.40 -15.13 -7.55
N PHE A 141 4.13 -15.93 -6.79
CA PHE A 141 3.87 -16.12 -5.38
C PHE A 141 4.02 -14.82 -4.57
N PHE A 142 5.10 -14.06 -4.76
CA PHE A 142 5.28 -12.77 -4.10
C PHE A 142 4.28 -11.72 -4.58
N TRP A 143 3.90 -11.77 -5.86
CA TRP A 143 2.90 -10.90 -6.45
C TRP A 143 1.53 -11.06 -5.76
N GLU A 144 1.05 -12.30 -5.63
CA GLU A 144 -0.22 -12.57 -4.92
C GLU A 144 -0.09 -12.30 -3.42
N MET A 145 1.06 -12.59 -2.83
CA MET A 145 1.30 -12.37 -1.41
C MET A 145 1.18 -10.89 -1.01
N MET A 146 1.64 -9.94 -1.85
CA MET A 146 1.50 -8.51 -1.52
C MET A 146 0.06 -7.98 -1.70
N LEU A 147 -0.74 -8.60 -2.56
CA LEU A 147 -2.13 -8.18 -2.79
C LEU A 147 -3.02 -8.43 -1.57
N VAL A 148 -2.78 -9.53 -0.84
CA VAL A 148 -3.57 -9.89 0.33
C VAL A 148 -3.50 -8.83 1.45
N PRO A 149 -2.31 -8.39 1.93
CA PRO A 149 -2.19 -7.29 2.89
C PRO A 149 -2.68 -5.94 2.36
N MET A 150 -2.50 -5.68 1.06
CA MET A 150 -3.00 -4.45 0.42
C MET A 150 -4.53 -4.38 0.51
N TYR A 151 -5.21 -5.50 0.25
CA TYR A 151 -6.65 -5.60 0.43
C TYR A 151 -7.07 -5.30 1.87
N PHE A 152 -6.37 -5.84 2.86
CA PHE A 152 -6.68 -5.58 4.28
C PHE A 152 -6.51 -4.10 4.66
N LEU A 153 -5.48 -3.41 4.14
CA LEU A 153 -5.30 -1.97 4.40
C LEU A 153 -6.48 -1.16 3.85
N ILE A 154 -6.91 -1.42 2.62
CA ILE A 154 -8.01 -0.70 2.00
C ILE A 154 -9.34 -1.02 2.69
N ALA A 155 -9.60 -2.29 3.00
CA ALA A 155 -10.86 -2.70 3.61
C ALA A 155 -11.05 -2.16 5.04
N LEU A 156 -9.97 -2.03 5.81
CA LEU A 156 -10.05 -1.69 7.24
C LEU A 156 -9.73 -0.21 7.55
N TRP A 157 -8.80 0.39 6.79
CA TRP A 157 -8.39 1.81 6.94
C TRP A 157 -8.75 2.69 5.75
N GLY A 158 -9.29 2.12 4.67
CA GLY A 158 -9.82 2.91 3.57
C GLY A 158 -11.01 3.75 4.04
N HIS A 159 -10.86 5.07 3.96
CA HIS A 159 -11.97 5.98 4.19
C HIS A 159 -13.07 5.66 3.17
N LYS A 160 -14.31 5.49 3.64
CA LYS A 160 -15.46 5.36 2.76
C LYS A 160 -15.48 6.58 1.85
N ALA A 161 -15.39 6.35 0.53
CA ALA A 161 -15.64 7.40 -0.45
C ALA A 161 -17.05 7.91 -0.19
N SER A 162 -17.12 9.10 0.42
CA SER A 162 -18.32 9.91 0.69
C SER A 162 -19.62 9.11 0.63
N ASP A 163 -20.04 8.58 1.79
CA ASP A 163 -21.48 8.46 2.04
C ASP A 163 -22.07 9.82 1.67
N GLY A 164 -22.90 9.86 0.63
CA GLY A 164 -23.50 11.04 0.02
C GLY A 164 -24.46 11.76 0.96
N LYS A 165 -24.04 12.02 2.19
CA LYS A 165 -24.67 12.96 3.11
C LYS A 165 -24.30 14.33 2.64
N ASN A 166 -25.04 14.76 1.62
CA ASN A 166 -25.11 16.13 1.14
C ASN A 166 -25.17 17.08 2.35
N PRO A 167 -24.09 17.79 2.73
CA PRO A 167 -24.09 18.63 3.93
C PRO A 167 -24.91 19.92 3.72
N TYR A 168 -25.45 20.13 2.52
CA TYR A 168 -26.05 21.39 2.09
C TYR A 168 -27.55 21.51 2.29
N PHE A 169 -28.27 20.46 2.71
CA PHE A 169 -29.70 20.62 3.03
C PHE A 169 -29.91 21.13 4.46
N ARG A 170 -29.33 22.29 4.71
CA ARG A 170 -29.57 23.17 5.84
C ARG A 170 -30.94 23.84 5.62
N ARG A 171 -32.03 23.21 6.10
CA ARG A 171 -33.43 23.69 5.97
C ARG A 171 -33.65 25.13 6.47
N ASP A 172 -32.75 25.64 7.29
CA ASP A 172 -32.76 26.97 7.89
C ASP A 172 -32.42 28.11 6.90
N GLN A 173 -31.89 27.82 5.71
CA GLN A 173 -31.64 28.87 4.70
C GLN A 173 -32.84 29.18 3.79
N ILE A 174 -33.87 28.32 3.77
CA ILE A 174 -35.09 28.56 2.99
C ILE A 174 -36.06 29.51 3.72
N LEU A 175 -36.02 29.56 5.05
CA LEU A 175 -36.93 30.40 5.84
C LEU A 175 -36.61 31.90 5.75
N HIS A 176 -35.40 32.26 5.33
CA HIS A 176 -34.98 33.67 5.19
C HIS A 176 -35.22 34.26 3.80
N LEU A 177 -35.55 33.44 2.79
CA LEU A 177 -35.87 33.93 1.43
C LEU A 177 -37.38 34.01 1.13
N HIS A 178 -38.25 33.48 1.99
CA HIS A 178 -39.71 33.56 1.82
C HIS A 178 -40.41 33.75 3.18
N PRO A 179 -40.69 34.98 3.64
CA PRO A 179 -41.34 35.25 4.93
C PRO A 179 -42.84 34.88 4.98
N GLY A 180 -43.34 34.10 4.02
CA GLY A 180 -44.77 33.82 3.84
C GLY A 180 -45.19 32.34 3.91
N LEU A 181 -44.26 31.39 4.08
CA LEU A 181 -44.61 29.97 4.11
C LEU A 181 -44.90 29.51 5.55
N ARG A 182 -46.19 29.30 5.83
CA ARG A 182 -46.73 28.83 7.12
C ARG A 182 -46.45 27.32 7.26
N SER A 183 -46.11 26.90 8.48
CA SER A 183 -45.68 25.56 8.92
C SER A 183 -46.71 24.41 8.78
N GLY A 184 -47.58 24.42 7.75
CA GLY A 184 -48.73 23.50 7.65
C GLY A 184 -48.74 22.49 6.50
N ASP A 185 -48.01 22.72 5.40
CA ASP A 185 -48.38 22.10 4.11
C ASP A 185 -47.33 21.14 3.54
N ALA A 186 -46.80 20.22 4.36
CA ALA A 186 -45.97 19.12 3.85
C ALA A 186 -46.36 17.80 4.51
N ASP A 187 -47.63 17.44 4.35
CA ASP A 187 -48.11 16.07 4.55
C ASP A 187 -47.76 15.28 3.28
N CYS A 188 -46.81 14.34 3.40
CA CYS A 188 -46.45 13.41 2.34
C CYS A 188 -46.82 12.01 2.83
N ASP A 189 -48.12 11.77 2.96
CA ASP A 189 -48.69 10.43 3.08
C ASP A 189 -49.55 10.14 1.83
N SER A 190 -49.61 8.86 1.48
CA SER A 190 -50.36 8.24 0.38
C SER A 190 -49.77 8.23 -1.05
N GLY A 191 -49.18 7.08 -1.40
CA GLY A 191 -49.51 6.41 -2.67
C GLY A 191 -48.47 6.49 -3.81
N PRO A 192 -48.37 5.43 -4.66
CA PRO A 192 -47.29 5.25 -5.61
C PRO A 192 -47.58 5.95 -6.94
N GLY A 193 -46.63 6.78 -7.40
CA GLY A 193 -46.59 7.27 -8.77
C GLY A 193 -46.81 8.78 -8.89
N VAL A 194 -45.91 9.38 -9.66
CA VAL A 194 -45.94 10.76 -10.19
C VAL A 194 -45.39 11.85 -9.26
N CYS A 195 -44.06 12.02 -9.27
CA CYS A 195 -43.45 13.33 -9.11
C CYS A 195 -43.13 13.88 -10.52
N PRO A 196 -43.78 14.95 -11.00
CA PRO A 196 -43.36 15.70 -12.18
C PRO A 196 -42.23 16.69 -11.79
N LEU A 197 -41.44 17.15 -12.78
CA LEU A 197 -40.21 17.99 -12.69
C LEU A 197 -38.93 17.13 -12.64
N GLN A 198 -38.37 16.61 -13.74
CA GLN A 198 -37.99 17.24 -15.02
C GLN A 198 -37.32 18.61 -14.87
N CYS A 199 -36.07 18.60 -14.41
CA CYS A 199 -35.03 19.60 -14.74
C CYS A 199 -33.77 18.78 -15.07
N ASP A 200 -33.67 18.27 -16.30
CA ASP A 200 -32.98 18.92 -17.44
C ASP A 200 -31.53 19.32 -17.12
N TRP A 201 -30.62 18.35 -17.30
CA TRP A 201 -29.16 18.48 -17.17
C TRP A 201 -28.47 18.52 -18.54
N ARG A 202 -29.16 18.99 -19.58
CA ARG A 202 -28.64 19.04 -20.96
C ARG A 202 -28.48 20.49 -21.42
N LEU A 203 -27.55 21.24 -20.82
CA LEU A 203 -27.01 22.48 -21.42
C LEU A 203 -25.80 23.00 -20.62
N ASP A 204 -24.65 22.34 -20.78
CA ASP A 204 -23.33 22.95 -20.50
C ASP A 204 -22.21 22.26 -21.30
N ILE A 205 -22.43 22.11 -22.61
CA ILE A 205 -21.37 21.90 -23.61
C ILE A 205 -21.69 22.84 -24.78
N GLN A 206 -21.18 24.07 -24.69
CA GLN A 206 -21.09 25.02 -25.80
C GLN A 206 -19.67 24.95 -26.37
N LEU A 207 -19.52 24.11 -27.40
CA LEU A 207 -18.55 24.20 -28.49
C LEU A 207 -19.19 23.59 -29.73
#